data_AF-A0A2D6T929-F1
#
_entry.id   AF-A0A2D6T929-F1
#
_cell.length_a   1.000
_cell.length_b   1.000
_cell.length_c   1.000
_cell.angle_alpha   90.00
_cell.angle_beta   90.00
_cell.angle_gamma   90.00
#
_symmetry.space_group_name_H-M   'P 1'
#
loop_
_entity.id
_entity.type
_entity.pdbx_description
1 polymer ?
#
loop_
_entity_poly.entity_id
_entity_poly.type
_entity_poly.pdbx_seq_one_letter_code
_entity_poly.pdbx_strand_id
1 'polypeptide(L)'
;MSESNPFDNPSLDPRRAERVVSIHYYGRSGSIFLQSLLDGHPDVLTFPANYLGGFYSFWNEYGDRSPLHIVKAFLHHYEVLFDPTSAEEVFDVGPYAGQEYDFDKMGPNHDEALGVDRERFRDILLAKCLIEVKDFENGRLERKFFLQALHVAYAEALGRDLTGRQPLIVFQAHTPHIDVIEMLFADFVPKIRFLHSVRDPINTMASWFNEMMRFLDDPPLVLPRRTLGRSIDHAKPILSQHLNKDIIDQRLETDPDTQRAIEWVAENSRAVRLEDLHTKPRETLEKICAWLELDWHDCLLESTFDGKLWHWSTGGRTVSGFQTATIKQQHSDAVSWYDRLRLRFFFADKYDAWDYPLAPWYRWAVLRVLSFGLWFLPFRFEISLWRRRKPKTLDDWRQVFLYYRDMRQNIFSRWWSEFRKPIALIKRL
;
A
#
# COMPACT_ATOMS: atom_id res chain seq x y z
N MET A 1 -44.35 -4.29 -24.28
CA MET A 1 -43.25 -3.69 -23.51
C MET A 1 -42.00 -4.42 -23.94
N SER A 2 -41.13 -3.77 -24.72
CA SER A 2 -39.88 -4.38 -25.16
C SER A 2 -38.94 -4.49 -23.96
N GLU A 3 -38.53 -5.70 -23.61
CA GLU A 3 -37.39 -5.92 -22.73
C GLU A 3 -36.17 -5.25 -23.38
N SER A 4 -35.66 -4.21 -22.73
CA SER A 4 -34.42 -3.57 -23.14
C SER A 4 -33.30 -4.60 -23.02
N ASN A 5 -32.60 -4.86 -24.12
CA ASN A 5 -31.39 -5.65 -24.13
C ASN A 5 -30.37 -5.00 -23.16
N PRO A 6 -29.89 -5.69 -22.10
CA PRO A 6 -28.93 -5.12 -21.15
C PRO A 6 -27.59 -4.71 -21.80
N PHE A 7 -27.38 -5.06 -23.07
CA PHE A 7 -26.21 -4.71 -23.86
C PHE A 7 -26.36 -3.42 -24.71
N ASP A 8 -27.52 -2.76 -24.72
CA ASP A 8 -27.78 -1.61 -25.63
C ASP A 8 -27.21 -0.27 -25.15
N ASN A 9 -26.50 -0.21 -24.02
CA ASN A 9 -25.76 0.99 -23.65
C ASN A 9 -24.58 0.65 -22.72
N PRO A 10 -23.30 0.67 -23.18
CA PRO A 10 -22.19 0.60 -22.24
C PRO A 10 -22.26 1.86 -21.34
N SER A 11 -22.62 1.68 -20.06
CA SER A 11 -22.87 2.80 -19.13
C SER A 11 -21.65 3.73 -19.00
N LEU A 12 -20.45 3.19 -19.24
CA LEU A 12 -19.21 3.92 -19.43
C LEU A 12 -18.26 3.20 -20.42
N ASP A 13 -17.62 3.97 -21.32
CA ASP A 13 -16.44 3.53 -22.09
C ASP A 13 -15.22 3.47 -21.16
N PRO A 14 -14.52 2.32 -21.02
CA PRO A 14 -13.33 2.18 -20.17
C PRO A 14 -12.28 3.28 -20.35
N ARG A 15 -12.10 3.79 -21.57
CA ARG A 15 -11.11 4.83 -21.89
C ARG A 15 -11.34 6.12 -21.12
N ARG A 16 -12.55 6.37 -20.62
CA ARG A 16 -12.88 7.55 -19.81
C ARG A 16 -12.31 7.50 -18.40
N ALA A 17 -11.93 6.32 -17.89
CA ALA A 17 -11.31 6.15 -16.59
C ALA A 17 -9.80 6.45 -16.66
N GLU A 18 -9.45 7.71 -16.93
CA GLU A 18 -8.06 8.12 -17.17
C GLU A 18 -7.31 8.54 -15.91
N ARG A 19 -8.03 8.83 -14.82
CA ARG A 19 -7.46 9.29 -13.55
C ARG A 19 -7.22 8.10 -12.63
N VAL A 20 -6.04 8.05 -12.02
CA VAL A 20 -5.68 7.00 -11.06
C VAL A 20 -5.11 7.63 -9.79
N VAL A 21 -5.49 7.10 -8.64
CA VAL A 21 -4.73 7.25 -7.40
C VAL A 21 -4.20 5.88 -6.97
N SER A 22 -2.88 5.80 -6.78
CA SER A 22 -2.24 4.64 -6.17
C SER A 22 -2.11 4.85 -4.66
N ILE A 23 -2.68 3.94 -3.87
CA ILE A 23 -2.61 3.99 -2.41
C ILE A 23 -1.43 3.15 -1.91
N HIS A 24 -0.53 3.79 -1.17
CA HIS A 24 0.65 3.20 -0.57
C HIS A 24 0.60 3.24 0.96
N TYR A 25 1.44 2.44 1.61
CA TYR A 25 1.62 2.45 3.06
C TYR A 25 3.09 2.66 3.44
N TYR A 26 3.28 3.24 4.63
CA TYR A 26 4.53 3.17 5.36
C TYR A 26 4.35 2.30 6.61
N GLY A 27 4.93 1.09 6.58
CA GLY A 27 4.77 0.10 7.65
C GLY A 27 3.31 -0.21 8.00
N ARG A 28 2.96 -0.30 9.28
CA ARG A 28 1.58 -0.56 9.73
C ARG A 28 0.77 0.74 9.88
N SER A 29 0.49 1.38 8.76
CA SER A 29 -0.22 2.69 8.66
C SER A 29 -1.64 2.59 8.07
N GLY A 30 -2.18 1.39 7.84
CA GLY A 30 -3.61 1.24 7.50
C GLY A 30 -3.99 1.73 6.10
N SER A 31 -3.21 1.43 5.06
CA SER A 31 -3.58 1.78 3.68
C SER A 31 -4.88 1.12 3.21
N ILE A 32 -5.12 -0.14 3.60
CA ILE A 32 -6.38 -0.84 3.26
C ILE A 32 -7.57 -0.14 3.91
N PHE A 33 -7.41 0.35 5.14
CA PHE A 33 -8.42 1.19 5.79
C PHE A 33 -8.63 2.53 5.06
N LEU A 34 -7.57 3.16 4.55
CA LEU A 34 -7.73 4.36 3.72
C LEU A 34 -8.49 4.07 2.42
N GLN A 35 -8.21 2.93 1.76
CA GLN A 35 -8.93 2.52 0.56
C GLN A 35 -10.40 2.22 0.84
N SER A 36 -10.72 1.53 1.95
CA SER A 36 -12.09 1.17 2.30
C SER A 36 -12.98 2.38 2.55
N LEU A 37 -12.40 3.53 2.92
CA LEU A 37 -13.12 4.80 3.04
C LEU A 37 -13.42 5.46 1.69
N LEU A 38 -12.76 5.06 0.59
CA LEU A 38 -13.06 5.55 -0.75
C LEU A 38 -14.06 4.65 -1.49
N ASP A 39 -14.31 3.45 -0.97
CA ASP A 39 -15.29 2.53 -1.53
C ASP A 39 -16.71 3.12 -1.48
N GLY A 40 -17.55 2.72 -2.43
CA GLY A 40 -18.92 3.21 -2.55
C GLY A 40 -19.05 4.65 -3.09
N HIS A 41 -17.99 5.46 -3.12
CA HIS A 41 -18.06 6.82 -3.67
C HIS A 41 -18.47 6.78 -5.16
N PRO A 42 -19.49 7.54 -5.60
CA PRO A 42 -20.05 7.42 -6.96
C PRO A 42 -19.04 7.49 -8.10
N ASP A 43 -17.99 8.31 -7.96
CA ASP A 43 -16.93 8.47 -8.96
C ASP A 43 -15.67 7.62 -8.72
N VAL A 44 -15.67 6.71 -7.75
CA VAL A 44 -14.51 5.84 -7.48
C VAL A 44 -14.73 4.46 -8.08
N LEU A 45 -13.76 3.97 -8.86
CA LEU A 45 -13.67 2.57 -9.29
C LEU A 45 -12.55 1.89 -8.51
N THR A 46 -12.85 0.83 -7.77
CA THR A 46 -11.85 0.12 -6.97
C THR A 46 -12.19 -1.36 -6.87
N PHE A 47 -11.19 -2.18 -6.60
CA PHE A 47 -11.33 -3.58 -6.24
C PHE A 47 -11.08 -3.76 -4.74
N PRO A 48 -11.65 -4.78 -4.09
CA PRO A 48 -11.43 -5.02 -2.67
C PRO A 48 -9.95 -5.21 -2.30
N ALA A 49 -9.48 -4.44 -1.32
CA ALA A 49 -8.11 -4.46 -0.80
C ALA A 49 -7.05 -4.67 -1.90
N ASN A 50 -6.24 -5.72 -1.75
CA ASN A 50 -5.11 -6.03 -2.62
C ASN A 50 -5.48 -7.06 -3.73
N TYR A 51 -6.76 -7.27 -4.04
CA TYR A 51 -7.17 -8.27 -5.04
C TYR A 51 -6.53 -8.05 -6.41
N LEU A 52 -6.30 -6.80 -6.83
CA LEU A 52 -5.56 -6.48 -8.06
C LEU A 52 -4.06 -6.18 -7.87
N GLY A 53 -3.49 -6.48 -6.70
CA GLY A 53 -2.06 -6.27 -6.44
C GLY A 53 -1.15 -6.97 -7.46
N GLY A 54 -1.60 -8.12 -7.97
CA GLY A 54 -0.93 -8.94 -8.98
C GLY A 54 -1.16 -8.61 -10.43
N PHE A 55 -1.95 -7.57 -10.75
CA PHE A 55 -2.41 -7.33 -12.12
C PHE A 55 -1.26 -7.24 -13.12
N TYR A 56 -0.20 -6.54 -12.77
CA TYR A 56 0.92 -6.29 -13.67
C TYR A 56 1.79 -7.53 -13.90
N SER A 57 1.91 -8.39 -12.89
CA SER A 57 2.59 -9.69 -13.03
C SER A 57 1.76 -10.65 -13.87
N PHE A 58 0.44 -10.68 -13.66
CA PHE A 58 -0.50 -11.34 -14.56
C PHE A 58 -0.34 -10.84 -16.01
N TRP A 59 -0.24 -9.52 -16.21
CA TRP A 59 -0.08 -8.95 -17.53
C TRP A 59 1.25 -9.34 -18.19
N ASN A 60 2.34 -9.41 -17.43
CA ASN A 60 3.63 -9.88 -17.95
C ASN A 60 3.59 -11.35 -18.41
N GLU A 61 2.75 -12.18 -17.80
CA GLU A 61 2.60 -13.59 -18.18
C GLU A 61 1.62 -13.80 -19.35
N TYR A 62 0.48 -13.10 -19.35
CA TYR A 62 -0.62 -13.36 -20.29
C TYR A 62 -0.83 -12.26 -21.33
N GLY A 63 -0.29 -11.05 -21.16
CA GLY A 63 -0.60 -9.88 -21.99
C GLY A 63 -0.24 -10.02 -23.47
N ASP A 64 0.68 -10.93 -23.81
CA ASP A 64 1.06 -11.26 -25.20
C ASP A 64 0.17 -12.35 -25.84
N ARG A 65 -0.82 -12.88 -25.10
CA ARG A 65 -1.76 -13.90 -25.59
C ARG A 65 -2.96 -13.24 -26.27
N SER A 66 -3.81 -14.06 -26.90
CA SER A 66 -5.03 -13.53 -27.51
C SER A 66 -5.99 -12.96 -26.45
N PRO A 67 -6.82 -11.97 -26.79
CA PRO A 67 -7.80 -11.40 -25.88
C PRO A 67 -8.68 -12.45 -25.18
N LEU A 68 -9.08 -13.51 -25.89
CA LEU A 68 -9.84 -14.61 -25.31
C LEU A 68 -9.06 -15.34 -24.21
N HIS A 69 -7.77 -15.60 -24.45
CA HIS A 69 -6.91 -16.26 -23.46
C HIS A 69 -6.66 -15.35 -22.26
N ILE A 70 -6.45 -14.04 -22.47
CA ILE A 70 -6.30 -13.06 -21.38
C ILE A 70 -7.54 -13.07 -20.48
N VAL A 71 -8.74 -12.97 -21.06
CA VAL A 71 -9.99 -12.97 -20.27
C VAL A 71 -10.19 -14.29 -19.54
N LYS A 72 -9.97 -15.44 -20.21
CA LYS A 72 -10.09 -16.76 -19.56
C LYS A 72 -9.10 -16.92 -18.40
N ALA A 73 -7.85 -16.52 -18.59
CA ALA A 73 -6.84 -16.58 -17.54
C ALA A 73 -7.19 -15.67 -16.37
N PHE A 74 -7.67 -14.46 -16.63
CA PHE A 74 -8.12 -13.53 -15.58
C PHE A 74 -9.26 -14.14 -14.75
N LEU A 75 -10.29 -14.69 -15.40
CA LEU A 75 -11.43 -15.31 -14.71
C LEU A 75 -11.06 -16.56 -13.91
N HIS A 76 -9.92 -17.19 -14.17
CA HIS A 76 -9.42 -18.32 -13.41
C HIS A 76 -8.61 -17.86 -12.20
N HIS A 77 -7.59 -17.02 -12.43
CA HIS A 77 -6.65 -16.60 -11.39
C HIS A 77 -7.21 -15.55 -10.42
N TYR A 78 -8.27 -14.84 -10.81
CA TYR A 78 -8.98 -13.90 -9.96
C TYR A 78 -10.34 -14.44 -9.53
N GLU A 79 -10.44 -15.76 -9.28
CA GLU A 79 -11.66 -16.38 -8.77
C GLU A 79 -12.15 -15.76 -7.45
N VAL A 80 -11.23 -15.19 -6.67
CA VAL A 80 -11.50 -14.44 -5.44
C VAL A 80 -12.53 -13.30 -5.61
N LEU A 81 -12.73 -12.79 -6.83
CA LEU A 81 -13.73 -11.78 -7.16
C LEU A 81 -15.17 -12.32 -7.12
N PHE A 82 -15.32 -13.64 -7.27
CA PHE A 82 -16.62 -14.32 -7.33
C PHE A 82 -16.88 -15.11 -6.05
N ASP A 83 -15.82 -15.66 -5.45
CA ASP A 83 -15.86 -16.41 -4.20
C ASP A 83 -14.67 -16.02 -3.31
N PRO A 84 -14.88 -15.26 -2.21
CA PRO A 84 -13.81 -14.84 -1.31
C PRO A 84 -13.20 -16.00 -0.51
N THR A 85 -13.82 -17.19 -0.55
CA THR A 85 -13.29 -18.41 0.08
C THR A 85 -12.40 -19.22 -0.87
N SER A 86 -12.25 -18.79 -2.13
CA SER A 86 -11.42 -19.47 -3.12
C SER A 86 -9.97 -19.58 -2.63
N ALA A 87 -9.41 -20.78 -2.83
CA ALA A 87 -8.02 -21.12 -2.55
C ALA A 87 -7.10 -20.78 -3.73
N GLU A 88 -7.65 -20.37 -4.88
CA GLU A 88 -6.87 -20.04 -6.07
C GLU A 88 -5.88 -18.92 -5.78
N GLU A 89 -4.68 -19.08 -6.31
CA GLU A 89 -3.59 -18.15 -6.07
C GLU A 89 -3.78 -16.89 -6.92
N VAL A 90 -3.92 -15.75 -6.23
CA VAL A 90 -3.87 -14.45 -6.90
C VAL A 90 -2.41 -14.06 -7.07
N PHE A 91 -2.01 -13.76 -8.30
CA PHE A 91 -0.65 -13.33 -8.68
C PHE A 91 -0.05 -12.36 -7.65
N ASP A 92 1.17 -12.62 -7.16
CA ASP A 92 1.92 -11.77 -6.21
C ASP A 92 1.17 -11.34 -4.93
N VAL A 93 0.00 -11.91 -4.68
CA VAL A 93 -0.82 -11.70 -3.48
C VAL A 93 -0.82 -12.98 -2.66
N GLY A 94 -1.09 -14.12 -3.29
CA GLY A 94 -1.11 -15.45 -2.68
C GLY A 94 -2.50 -16.09 -2.71
N PRO A 95 -2.60 -17.34 -2.20
CA PRO A 95 -3.87 -18.06 -2.06
C PRO A 95 -4.70 -17.52 -0.89
N TYR A 96 -6.00 -17.81 -0.88
CA TYR A 96 -6.93 -17.42 0.21
C TYR A 96 -7.00 -15.90 0.45
N ALA A 97 -6.71 -15.09 -0.57
CA ALA A 97 -6.62 -13.64 -0.44
C ALA A 97 -7.89 -13.01 0.17
N GLY A 98 -9.09 -13.54 -0.12
CA GLY A 98 -10.34 -13.04 0.48
C GLY A 98 -10.43 -13.29 1.99
N GLN A 99 -10.04 -14.48 2.43
CA GLN A 99 -10.06 -14.85 3.85
C GLN A 99 -8.98 -14.11 4.66
N GLU A 100 -7.84 -13.78 4.06
CA GLU A 100 -6.79 -12.98 4.72
C GLU A 100 -7.29 -11.58 5.13
N TYR A 101 -8.27 -11.03 4.41
CA TYR A 101 -8.89 -9.73 4.70
C TYR A 101 -10.29 -9.83 5.34
N ASP A 102 -10.71 -11.01 5.78
CA ASP A 102 -12.03 -11.30 6.36
C ASP A 102 -13.20 -10.97 5.39
N PHE A 103 -13.00 -11.07 4.07
CA PHE A 103 -14.01 -10.75 3.04
C PHE A 103 -15.12 -11.79 2.88
N ASP A 104 -15.01 -12.92 3.56
CA ASP A 104 -16.07 -13.91 3.77
C ASP A 104 -16.96 -13.61 5.00
N LYS A 105 -16.64 -12.56 5.77
CA LYS A 105 -17.27 -12.20 7.06
C LYS A 105 -17.51 -10.70 7.21
N MET A 106 -18.10 -10.13 6.18
CA MET A 106 -18.47 -8.73 6.04
C MET A 106 -19.81 -8.42 6.71
N GLY A 107 -20.14 -7.13 6.74
CA GLY A 107 -21.43 -6.65 7.22
C GLY A 107 -21.52 -6.57 8.75
N PRO A 108 -22.52 -5.86 9.30
CA PRO A 108 -22.65 -5.62 10.73
C PRO A 108 -22.71 -6.89 11.60
N ASN A 109 -23.18 -8.01 11.03
CA ASN A 109 -23.33 -9.28 11.72
C ASN A 109 -22.26 -10.32 11.35
N HIS A 110 -21.29 -9.97 10.48
CA HIS A 110 -20.26 -10.89 9.99
C HIS A 110 -20.81 -12.12 9.25
N ASP A 111 -21.94 -11.97 8.56
CA ASP A 111 -22.65 -13.02 7.83
C ASP A 111 -22.77 -12.73 6.32
N GLU A 112 -22.13 -11.65 5.85
CA GLU A 112 -22.07 -11.31 4.43
C GLU A 112 -20.71 -11.70 3.85
N ALA A 113 -20.69 -12.11 2.58
CA ALA A 113 -19.45 -12.36 1.83
C ALA A 113 -19.38 -11.42 0.62
N LEU A 114 -18.19 -10.99 0.23
CA LEU A 114 -17.98 -10.34 -1.06
C LEU A 114 -18.22 -11.32 -2.21
N GLY A 115 -18.32 -10.80 -3.43
CA GLY A 115 -18.52 -11.61 -4.63
C GLY A 115 -19.48 -10.99 -5.62
N VAL A 116 -19.06 -10.90 -6.89
CA VAL A 116 -19.94 -10.56 -8.02
C VAL A 116 -20.34 -11.80 -8.78
N ASP A 117 -21.46 -11.73 -9.52
CA ASP A 117 -21.87 -12.82 -10.40
C ASP A 117 -20.84 -13.00 -11.53
N ARG A 118 -20.26 -14.21 -11.61
CA ARG A 118 -19.15 -14.54 -12.52
C ARG A 118 -19.52 -14.40 -13.98
N GLU A 119 -20.72 -14.88 -14.35
CA GLU A 119 -21.18 -14.88 -15.73
C GLU A 119 -21.49 -13.46 -16.19
N ARG A 120 -22.18 -12.68 -15.34
CA ARG A 120 -22.44 -11.26 -15.56
C ARG A 120 -21.14 -10.47 -15.69
N PHE A 121 -20.17 -10.66 -14.79
CA PHE A 121 -18.87 -9.98 -14.88
C PHE A 121 -18.14 -10.34 -16.18
N ARG A 122 -18.08 -11.62 -16.54
CA ARG A 122 -17.47 -12.07 -17.81
C ARG A 122 -18.14 -11.37 -19.00
N ASP A 123 -19.46 -11.40 -19.08
CA ASP A 123 -20.19 -10.90 -20.25
C ASP A 123 -20.00 -9.38 -20.39
N ILE A 124 -20.01 -8.64 -19.27
CA ILE A 124 -19.70 -7.21 -19.26
C ILE A 124 -18.25 -6.98 -19.70
N LEU A 125 -17.28 -7.70 -19.13
CA LEU A 125 -15.86 -7.55 -19.47
C LEU A 125 -15.60 -7.81 -20.96
N LEU A 126 -16.19 -8.87 -21.52
CA LEU A 126 -16.12 -9.16 -22.96
C LEU A 126 -16.72 -8.02 -23.79
N ALA A 127 -17.89 -7.49 -23.39
CA ALA A 127 -18.51 -6.34 -24.04
C ALA A 127 -17.64 -5.08 -23.99
N LYS A 128 -16.93 -4.83 -22.88
CA LYS A 128 -15.96 -3.73 -22.78
C LYS A 128 -14.76 -3.96 -23.68
N CYS A 129 -14.19 -5.17 -23.68
CA CYS A 129 -13.06 -5.52 -24.55
C CYS A 129 -13.39 -5.38 -26.05
N LEU A 130 -14.64 -5.63 -26.45
CA LEU A 130 -15.12 -5.44 -27.83
C LEU A 130 -15.06 -3.97 -28.31
N ILE A 131 -14.92 -2.98 -27.43
CA ILE A 131 -14.72 -1.57 -27.80
C ILE A 131 -13.35 -1.36 -28.46
N GLU A 132 -12.33 -2.11 -28.02
CA GLU A 132 -10.96 -2.01 -28.53
C GLU A 132 -10.63 -3.10 -29.54
N VAL A 133 -11.04 -4.35 -29.28
CA VAL A 133 -10.62 -5.50 -30.08
C VAL A 133 -11.82 -6.28 -30.59
N LYS A 134 -11.92 -6.45 -31.91
CA LYS A 134 -13.01 -7.23 -32.54
C LYS A 134 -12.67 -8.70 -32.72
N ASP A 135 -11.42 -9.02 -33.05
CA ASP A 135 -10.94 -10.39 -33.19
C ASP A 135 -10.31 -10.86 -31.87
N PHE A 136 -11.04 -11.66 -31.10
CA PHE A 136 -10.60 -12.16 -29.80
C PHE A 136 -9.57 -13.31 -29.90
N GLU A 137 -9.42 -13.91 -31.08
CA GLU A 137 -8.49 -15.03 -31.30
C GLU A 137 -7.12 -14.54 -31.76
N ASN A 138 -7.07 -13.48 -32.60
CA ASN A 138 -5.81 -12.99 -33.17
C ASN A 138 -5.50 -11.52 -32.86
N GLY A 139 -6.43 -10.80 -32.22
CA GLY A 139 -6.22 -9.39 -31.84
C GLY A 139 -5.23 -9.22 -30.70
N ARG A 140 -5.03 -7.96 -30.29
CA ARG A 140 -4.17 -7.58 -29.15
C ARG A 140 -4.90 -6.56 -28.30
N LEU A 141 -4.92 -6.77 -26.99
CA LEU A 141 -5.42 -5.82 -26.01
C LEU A 141 -4.27 -5.00 -25.44
N GLU A 142 -4.50 -3.71 -25.19
CA GLU A 142 -3.53 -2.88 -24.48
C GLU A 142 -3.66 -3.05 -22.96
N ARG A 143 -2.53 -3.05 -22.25
CA ARG A 143 -2.47 -3.21 -20.79
C ARG A 143 -3.36 -2.23 -20.05
N LYS A 144 -3.15 -0.95 -20.36
CA LYS A 144 -3.89 0.17 -19.79
C LYS A 144 -5.39 -0.01 -19.99
N PHE A 145 -5.80 -0.30 -21.23
CA PHE A 145 -7.20 -0.47 -21.57
C PHE A 145 -7.82 -1.66 -20.85
N PHE A 146 -7.12 -2.80 -20.77
CA PHE A 146 -7.62 -3.95 -20.02
C PHE A 146 -7.79 -3.66 -18.54
N LEU A 147 -6.84 -2.95 -17.90
CA LEU A 147 -7.00 -2.50 -16.51
C LEU A 147 -8.24 -1.61 -16.33
N GLN A 148 -8.46 -0.66 -17.24
CA GLN A 148 -9.65 0.19 -17.22
C GLN A 148 -10.93 -0.63 -17.40
N ALA A 149 -10.93 -1.57 -18.34
CA ALA A 149 -12.08 -2.43 -18.63
C ALA A 149 -12.44 -3.30 -17.42
N LEU A 150 -11.47 -3.83 -16.69
CA LEU A 150 -11.68 -4.57 -15.45
C LEU A 150 -12.40 -3.73 -14.39
N HIS A 151 -11.92 -2.51 -14.15
CA HIS A 151 -12.52 -1.61 -13.14
C HIS A 151 -13.95 -1.22 -13.49
N VAL A 152 -14.21 -0.89 -14.77
CA VAL A 152 -15.56 -0.57 -15.24
C VAL A 152 -16.47 -1.79 -15.18
N ALA A 153 -16.00 -2.96 -15.64
CA ALA A 153 -16.78 -4.19 -15.63
C ALA A 153 -17.13 -4.63 -14.21
N TYR A 154 -16.20 -4.50 -13.26
CA TYR A 154 -16.44 -4.82 -11.86
C TYR A 154 -17.49 -3.92 -11.23
N ALA A 155 -17.39 -2.60 -11.44
CA ALA A 155 -18.39 -1.65 -10.97
C ALA A 155 -19.79 -1.89 -11.58
N GLU A 156 -19.87 -2.19 -12.88
CA GLU A 156 -21.16 -2.53 -13.53
C GLU A 156 -21.72 -3.89 -13.07
N ALA A 157 -20.86 -4.86 -12.77
CA ALA A 157 -21.25 -6.15 -12.20
C ALA A 157 -21.83 -6.00 -10.78
N LEU A 158 -21.27 -5.08 -9.99
CA LEU A 158 -21.82 -4.64 -8.69
C LEU A 158 -23.15 -3.85 -8.83
N GLY A 159 -23.57 -3.51 -10.04
CA GLY A 159 -24.79 -2.74 -10.30
C GLY A 159 -24.62 -1.24 -10.06
N ARG A 160 -23.38 -0.73 -10.08
CA ARG A 160 -23.13 0.70 -9.95
C ARG A 160 -23.49 1.44 -11.23
N ASP A 161 -24.13 2.59 -11.09
CA ASP A 161 -24.34 3.51 -12.20
C ASP A 161 -23.05 4.30 -12.46
N LEU A 162 -22.64 4.41 -13.72
CA LEU A 162 -21.43 5.13 -14.15
C LEU A 162 -21.73 6.26 -15.15
N THR A 163 -23.01 6.50 -15.45
CA THR A 163 -23.44 7.43 -16.50
C THR A 163 -23.01 8.86 -16.22
N GLY A 164 -22.36 9.51 -17.18
CA GLY A 164 -21.99 10.93 -17.09
C GLY A 164 -20.80 11.25 -16.16
N ARG A 165 -20.17 10.24 -15.56
CA ARG A 165 -19.09 10.41 -14.57
C ARG A 165 -17.70 10.53 -15.20
N GLN A 166 -16.75 11.07 -14.43
CA GLN A 166 -15.31 11.03 -14.72
C GLN A 166 -14.61 10.24 -13.61
N PRO A 167 -14.62 8.90 -13.68
CA PRO A 167 -14.22 8.11 -12.53
C PRO A 167 -12.72 8.21 -12.25
N LEU A 168 -12.39 8.09 -10.98
CA LEU A 168 -11.08 7.87 -10.43
C LEU A 168 -10.90 6.38 -10.15
N ILE A 169 -9.89 5.76 -10.76
CA ILE A 169 -9.45 4.42 -10.37
C ILE A 169 -8.64 4.56 -9.07
N VAL A 170 -9.03 3.83 -8.04
CA VAL A 170 -8.26 3.68 -6.80
C VAL A 170 -7.56 2.33 -6.86
N PHE A 171 -6.25 2.36 -7.08
CA PHE A 171 -5.39 1.17 -7.15
C PHE A 171 -4.65 0.99 -5.82
N GLN A 172 -4.80 -0.18 -5.21
CA GLN A 172 -4.16 -0.48 -3.93
C GLN A 172 -2.78 -1.13 -4.14
N ALA A 173 -1.73 -0.34 -4.04
CA ALA A 173 -0.35 -0.82 -4.10
C ALA A 173 0.13 -1.36 -2.73
N HIS A 174 -0.52 -2.41 -2.21
CA HIS A 174 -0.18 -3.00 -0.91
C HIS A 174 1.10 -3.87 -0.90
N THR A 175 1.59 -4.27 -2.07
CA THR A 175 2.93 -4.84 -2.21
C THR A 175 3.64 -4.06 -3.32
N PRO A 176 4.30 -2.92 -3.00
CA PRO A 176 4.83 -2.04 -4.03
C PRO A 176 6.13 -2.63 -4.59
N HIS A 177 6.00 -3.68 -5.40
CA HIS A 177 7.06 -4.05 -6.33
C HIS A 177 7.28 -2.85 -7.24
N ILE A 178 8.52 -2.41 -7.33
CA ILE A 178 8.83 -1.15 -8.01
C ILE A 178 8.40 -1.20 -9.49
N ASP A 179 8.60 -2.34 -10.12
CA ASP A 179 8.20 -2.65 -11.50
C ASP A 179 6.67 -2.49 -11.70
N VAL A 180 5.86 -2.88 -10.72
CA VAL A 180 4.39 -2.70 -10.74
C VAL A 180 4.04 -1.22 -10.77
N ILE A 181 4.73 -0.41 -9.96
CA ILE A 181 4.49 1.03 -9.90
C ILE A 181 4.99 1.74 -11.16
N GLU A 182 6.12 1.30 -11.73
CA GLU A 182 6.61 1.84 -13.00
C GLU A 182 5.63 1.59 -14.14
N MET A 183 5.05 0.39 -14.21
CA MET A 183 4.07 0.07 -15.24
C MET A 183 2.77 0.87 -15.06
N LEU A 184 2.28 1.01 -13.82
CA LEU A 184 1.13 1.87 -13.51
C LEU A 184 1.40 3.34 -13.84
N PHE A 185 2.61 3.81 -13.53
CA PHE A 185 3.05 5.15 -13.87
C PHE A 185 3.08 5.36 -15.39
N ALA A 186 3.66 4.43 -16.15
CA ALA A 186 3.75 4.49 -17.60
C ALA A 186 2.35 4.50 -18.26
N ASP A 187 1.40 3.75 -17.70
CA ASP A 187 0.04 3.66 -18.25
C ASP A 187 -0.75 4.97 -18.04
N PHE A 188 -0.55 5.67 -16.91
CA PHE A 188 -1.45 6.75 -16.49
C PHE A 188 -0.82 8.13 -16.34
N VAL A 189 0.47 8.31 -16.60
CA VAL A 189 1.08 9.65 -16.67
C VAL A 189 0.36 10.52 -17.73
N PRO A 190 0.04 11.80 -17.45
CA PRO A 190 0.28 12.57 -16.22
C PRO A 190 -0.90 12.56 -15.22
N LYS A 191 -1.90 11.69 -15.40
CA LYS A 191 -3.15 11.64 -14.63
C LYS A 191 -3.13 10.64 -13.45
N ILE A 192 -1.94 10.26 -13.01
CA ILE A 192 -1.72 9.42 -11.82
C ILE A 192 -1.30 10.27 -10.61
N ARG A 193 -1.87 9.95 -9.45
CA ARG A 193 -1.53 10.51 -8.14
C ARG A 193 -1.14 9.41 -7.17
N PHE A 194 -0.35 9.74 -6.16
CA PHE A 194 0.11 8.78 -5.15
C PHE A 194 -0.30 9.23 -3.75
N LEU A 195 -1.17 8.45 -3.11
CA LEU A 195 -1.64 8.72 -1.76
C LEU A 195 -0.98 7.77 -0.79
N HIS A 196 -0.26 8.30 0.20
CA HIS A 196 0.51 7.51 1.13
C HIS A 196 -0.11 7.55 2.52
N SER A 197 -0.59 6.42 3.02
CA SER A 197 -0.93 6.33 4.44
C SER A 197 0.35 6.28 5.27
N VAL A 198 0.44 7.15 6.28
CA VAL A 198 1.57 7.25 7.20
C VAL A 198 1.08 7.21 8.64
N ARG A 199 1.97 6.89 9.57
CA ARG A 199 1.70 6.82 11.01
C ARG A 199 2.96 7.24 11.76
N ASP A 200 2.88 7.62 13.03
CA ASP A 200 4.05 7.97 13.86
C ASP A 200 5.21 6.99 13.58
N PRO A 201 6.39 7.49 13.13
CA PRO A 201 7.45 6.63 12.61
C PRO A 201 7.91 5.56 13.60
N ILE A 202 8.00 5.91 14.89
CA ILE A 202 8.48 5.01 15.93
C ILE A 202 7.41 3.98 16.27
N ASN A 203 6.15 4.39 16.42
CA ASN A 203 5.05 3.47 16.72
C ASN A 203 4.83 2.48 15.58
N THR A 204 4.94 2.93 14.33
CA THR A 204 4.86 2.09 13.13
C THR A 204 5.96 1.03 13.12
N MET A 205 7.21 1.44 13.35
CA MET A 205 8.36 0.54 13.46
C MET A 205 8.16 -0.49 14.59
N ALA A 206 7.75 -0.04 15.77
CA ALA A 206 7.56 -0.88 16.94
C ALA A 206 6.42 -1.89 16.75
N SER A 207 5.32 -1.44 16.14
CA SER A 207 4.17 -2.28 15.80
C SER A 207 4.57 -3.39 14.82
N TRP A 208 5.39 -3.08 13.82
CA TRP A 208 5.89 -4.08 12.87
C TRP A 208 6.83 -5.08 13.55
N PHE A 209 7.77 -4.61 14.38
CA PHE A 209 8.68 -5.49 15.11
C PHE A 209 7.92 -6.49 16.00
N ASN A 210 6.94 -5.99 16.77
CA ASN A 210 6.12 -6.84 17.62
C ASN A 210 5.31 -7.86 16.83
N GLU A 211 4.80 -7.48 15.66
CA GLU A 211 4.10 -8.40 14.77
C GLU A 211 4.99 -9.54 14.30
N MET A 212 6.20 -9.21 13.84
CA MET A 212 7.18 -10.22 13.40
C MET A 212 7.62 -11.10 14.57
N MET A 213 7.78 -10.54 15.77
CA MET A 213 8.02 -11.33 16.97
C MET A 213 6.85 -12.27 17.26
N ARG A 214 5.59 -11.89 17.01
CA ARG A 214 4.44 -12.79 17.25
C ARG A 214 4.33 -13.90 16.22
N PHE A 215 4.54 -13.60 14.94
CA PHE A 215 4.37 -14.55 13.85
C PHE A 215 5.54 -15.53 13.68
N LEU A 216 6.77 -15.14 14.00
CA LEU A 216 7.93 -15.99 13.81
C LEU A 216 8.19 -16.83 15.07
N ASP A 217 8.20 -18.15 14.93
CA ASP A 217 8.51 -19.08 16.03
C ASP A 217 9.94 -18.85 16.56
N ASP A 218 10.93 -18.85 15.66
CA ASP A 218 12.32 -18.42 15.92
C ASP A 218 12.66 -17.16 15.10
N PRO A 219 12.44 -15.95 15.67
CA PRO A 219 12.77 -14.71 14.97
C PRO A 219 14.28 -14.63 14.69
N PRO A 220 14.70 -14.37 13.45
CA PRO A 220 16.10 -14.39 13.07
C PRO A 220 16.83 -13.20 13.68
N LEU A 221 18.14 -13.36 13.93
CA LEU A 221 18.98 -12.26 14.40
C LEU A 221 18.87 -11.04 13.47
N VAL A 222 18.61 -11.23 12.18
CA VAL A 222 18.45 -10.15 11.19
C VAL A 222 17.24 -9.22 11.40
N LEU A 223 16.30 -9.59 12.27
CA LEU A 223 15.04 -8.86 12.44
C LEU A 223 15.20 -7.38 12.86
N PRO A 224 16.05 -6.99 13.83
CA PRO A 224 16.24 -5.60 14.22
C PRO A 224 16.78 -4.72 13.07
N ARG A 225 17.71 -5.23 12.26
CA ARG A 225 18.25 -4.51 11.07
C ARG A 225 17.18 -4.36 10.02
N ARG A 226 16.35 -5.39 9.78
CA ARG A 226 15.21 -5.29 8.86
C ARG A 226 14.19 -4.26 9.37
N THR A 227 13.91 -4.26 10.67
CA THR A 227 13.00 -3.31 11.34
C THR A 227 13.46 -1.88 11.13
N LEU A 228 14.71 -1.60 11.53
CA LEU A 228 15.29 -0.28 11.40
C LEU A 228 15.40 0.08 9.93
N GLY A 229 15.99 -0.78 9.10
CA GLY A 229 16.18 -0.59 7.66
C GLY A 229 14.90 -0.16 6.94
N ARG A 230 13.81 -0.92 7.08
CA ARG A 230 12.49 -0.57 6.52
C ARG A 230 11.92 0.73 7.08
N SER A 231 12.30 1.10 8.29
CA SER A 231 11.88 2.34 8.93
C SER A 231 12.77 3.52 8.57
N ILE A 232 14.01 3.29 8.11
CA ILE A 232 14.90 4.34 7.60
C ILE A 232 14.29 4.93 6.35
N ASP A 233 13.90 4.06 5.41
CA ASP A 233 13.38 4.43 4.09
C ASP A 233 12.47 5.65 4.26
N HIS A 234 13.02 6.82 3.90
CA HIS A 234 12.49 8.11 4.36
C HIS A 234 11.06 8.32 3.86
N ALA A 235 10.46 9.46 4.19
CA ALA A 235 9.20 9.90 3.59
C ALA A 235 9.37 10.19 2.08
N LYS A 236 10.04 9.34 1.31
CA LYS A 236 10.45 9.59 -0.07
C LYS A 236 9.43 9.01 -1.04
N PRO A 237 9.31 9.58 -2.26
CA PRO A 237 8.55 9.04 -3.37
C PRO A 237 8.83 7.56 -3.60
N ILE A 238 7.83 6.79 -3.97
CA ILE A 238 7.98 5.34 -4.14
C ILE A 238 9.04 4.98 -5.19
N LEU A 239 9.15 5.74 -6.29
CA LEU A 239 10.17 5.53 -7.33
C LEU A 239 11.59 5.87 -6.88
N SER A 240 11.78 6.57 -5.77
CA SER A 240 13.13 6.81 -5.22
C SER A 240 13.78 5.54 -4.68
N GLN A 241 13.02 4.45 -4.51
CA GLN A 241 13.57 3.15 -4.11
C GLN A 241 14.53 2.56 -5.16
N HIS A 242 14.49 3.03 -6.42
CA HIS A 242 15.52 2.74 -7.43
C HIS A 242 16.93 3.13 -6.97
N LEU A 243 17.03 4.19 -6.15
CA LEU A 243 18.29 4.71 -5.64
C LEU A 243 18.81 3.92 -4.41
N ASN A 244 18.01 3.01 -3.85
CA ASN A 244 18.31 2.30 -2.60
C ASN A 244 18.67 0.81 -2.80
N LYS A 245 18.71 0.29 -4.04
CA LYS A 245 19.18 -1.08 -4.29
C LYS A 245 20.70 -1.09 -4.43
N ASP A 246 21.36 -1.75 -3.47
CA ASP A 246 22.79 -2.12 -3.44
C ASP A 246 23.29 -2.95 -4.68
N ILE A 247 22.53 -3.00 -5.79
CA ILE A 247 22.81 -3.76 -7.03
C ILE A 247 22.57 -2.93 -8.30
N ILE A 248 21.95 -1.74 -8.23
CA ILE A 248 21.68 -0.95 -9.43
C ILE A 248 22.88 -0.05 -9.73
N ASP A 249 23.43 -0.22 -10.94
CA ASP A 249 24.54 0.54 -11.51
C ASP A 249 24.39 2.05 -11.21
N GLN A 250 25.46 2.70 -10.74
CA GLN A 250 25.52 4.17 -10.49
C GLN A 250 25.05 5.02 -11.69
N ARG A 251 24.92 4.41 -12.88
CA ARG A 251 24.35 5.00 -14.09
C ARG A 251 22.92 5.51 -13.93
N LEU A 252 22.05 4.83 -13.18
CA LEU A 252 20.64 5.23 -13.03
C LEU A 252 20.46 6.42 -12.07
N GLU A 253 21.37 6.64 -11.11
CA GLU A 253 21.35 7.86 -10.28
C GLU A 253 21.72 9.12 -11.06
N THR A 254 22.49 8.96 -12.15
CA THR A 254 22.97 10.08 -12.99
C THR A 254 22.10 10.35 -14.20
N ASP A 255 21.08 9.52 -14.44
CA ASP A 255 20.16 9.70 -15.55
C ASP A 255 19.18 10.85 -15.25
N PRO A 256 19.21 11.95 -16.02
CA PRO A 256 18.33 13.08 -15.80
C PRO A 256 16.84 12.71 -15.87
N ASP A 257 16.47 11.69 -16.63
CA ASP A 257 15.08 11.27 -16.80
C ASP A 257 14.56 10.52 -15.56
N THR A 258 15.40 9.71 -14.93
CA THR A 258 15.10 9.05 -13.64
C THR A 258 14.90 10.09 -12.52
N GLN A 259 15.78 11.08 -12.41
CA GLN A 259 15.65 12.13 -11.38
C GLN A 259 14.38 12.97 -11.58
N ARG A 260 14.06 13.33 -12.82
CA ARG A 260 12.82 14.04 -13.17
C ARG A 260 11.58 13.23 -12.81
N ALA A 261 11.58 11.92 -13.06
CA ALA A 261 10.48 11.05 -12.67
C ALA A 261 10.28 11.02 -11.14
N ILE A 262 11.38 10.95 -10.36
CA ILE A 262 11.31 10.98 -8.89
C ILE A 262 10.73 12.30 -8.39
N GLU A 263 11.17 13.43 -8.93
CA GLU A 263 10.66 14.75 -8.59
C GLU A 263 9.18 14.90 -8.95
N TRP A 264 8.79 14.47 -10.15
CA TRP A 264 7.40 14.46 -10.59
C TRP A 264 6.51 13.63 -9.66
N VAL A 265 6.96 12.43 -9.27
CA VAL A 265 6.23 11.59 -8.31
C VAL A 265 6.13 12.30 -6.97
N ALA A 266 7.20 12.94 -6.48
CA ALA A 266 7.16 13.71 -5.24
C ALA A 266 6.09 14.82 -5.26
N GLU A 267 5.99 15.55 -6.37
CA GLU A 267 5.01 16.62 -6.56
C GLU A 267 3.56 16.09 -6.60
N ASN A 268 3.38 14.88 -7.16
CA ASN A 268 2.10 14.19 -7.28
C ASN A 268 1.83 13.17 -6.14
N SER A 269 2.66 13.17 -5.10
CA SER A 269 2.51 12.36 -3.90
C SER A 269 2.03 13.19 -2.72
N ARG A 270 1.12 12.64 -1.92
CA ARG A 270 0.76 13.22 -0.61
C ARG A 270 0.65 12.17 0.48
N ALA A 271 1.01 12.56 1.70
CA ALA A 271 0.90 11.72 2.88
C ALA A 271 -0.35 12.06 3.71
N VAL A 272 -1.06 11.04 4.17
CA VAL A 272 -2.21 11.14 5.09
C VAL A 272 -1.87 10.40 6.37
N ARG A 273 -1.97 11.07 7.51
CA ARG A 273 -1.73 10.41 8.80
C ARG A 273 -2.93 9.56 9.18
N LEU A 274 -2.66 8.30 9.55
CA LEU A 274 -3.65 7.39 10.11
C LEU A 274 -4.30 7.98 11.38
N GLU A 275 -3.53 8.72 12.17
CA GLU A 275 -4.03 9.43 13.35
C GLU A 275 -5.08 10.49 12.99
N ASP A 276 -4.90 11.22 11.90
CA ASP A 276 -5.85 12.25 11.45
C ASP A 276 -7.13 11.61 10.90
N LEU A 277 -7.01 10.51 10.13
CA LEU A 277 -8.16 9.75 9.64
C LEU A 277 -9.07 9.31 10.79
N HIS A 278 -8.49 8.89 11.92
CA HIS A 278 -9.29 8.42 13.06
C HIS A 278 -9.76 9.52 14.01
N THR A 279 -9.02 10.63 14.15
CA THR A 279 -9.35 11.69 15.13
C THR A 279 -10.15 12.83 14.51
N LYS A 280 -9.98 13.07 13.22
CA LYS A 280 -10.61 14.14 12.44
C LYS A 280 -11.02 13.60 11.06
N PRO A 281 -11.86 12.55 11.00
CA PRO A 281 -12.16 11.84 9.75
C PRO A 281 -12.69 12.77 8.66
N ARG A 282 -13.74 13.55 8.96
CA ARG A 282 -14.35 14.47 8.00
C ARG A 282 -13.37 15.50 7.47
N GLU A 283 -12.66 16.23 8.35
CA GLU A 283 -11.66 17.24 7.94
C GLU A 283 -10.57 16.62 7.05
N THR A 284 -10.14 15.40 7.38
CA THR A 284 -9.06 14.72 6.63
C THR A 284 -9.55 14.22 5.28
N LEU A 285 -10.75 13.62 5.22
CA LEU A 285 -11.36 13.12 3.99
C LEU A 285 -11.76 14.26 3.06
N GLU A 286 -12.23 15.40 3.57
CA GLU A 286 -12.50 16.60 2.76
C GLU A 286 -11.22 17.09 2.06
N LYS A 287 -10.06 17.07 2.73
CA LYS A 287 -8.76 17.39 2.11
C LYS A 287 -8.37 16.36 1.04
N ILE A 288 -8.61 15.07 1.30
CA ILE A 288 -8.35 14.00 0.33
C ILE A 288 -9.23 14.18 -0.91
N CYS A 289 -10.54 14.41 -0.74
CA CYS A 289 -11.48 14.69 -1.84
C CYS A 289 -11.04 15.91 -2.65
N ALA A 290 -10.73 17.02 -1.97
CA ALA A 290 -10.29 18.24 -2.64
C ALA A 290 -9.01 18.01 -3.47
N TRP A 291 -8.04 17.26 -2.93
CA TRP A 291 -6.81 16.95 -3.65
C TRP A 291 -6.98 15.90 -4.74
N LEU A 292 -7.92 14.98 -4.58
CA LEU A 292 -8.24 13.98 -5.59
C LEU A 292 -9.22 14.50 -6.64
N GLU A 293 -9.78 15.70 -6.49
CA GLU A 293 -10.87 16.23 -7.32
C GLU A 293 -12.09 15.29 -7.30
N LEU A 294 -12.51 14.91 -6.10
CA LEU A 294 -13.77 14.22 -5.82
C LEU A 294 -14.70 15.17 -5.06
N ASP A 295 -15.99 15.06 -5.33
CA ASP A 295 -17.00 15.71 -4.50
C ASP A 295 -17.09 15.01 -3.13
N TRP A 296 -17.63 15.70 -2.13
CA TRP A 296 -17.90 15.06 -0.85
C TRP A 296 -19.09 14.11 -0.97
N HIS A 297 -18.97 12.92 -0.39
CA HIS A 297 -20.08 11.98 -0.21
C HIS A 297 -20.02 11.36 1.19
N ASP A 298 -21.16 11.19 1.85
CA ASP A 298 -21.18 10.72 3.24
C ASP A 298 -20.74 9.25 3.40
N CYS A 299 -20.77 8.45 2.32
CA CYS A 299 -20.23 7.09 2.32
C CYS A 299 -18.75 7.04 2.72
N LEU A 300 -18.01 8.13 2.56
CA LEU A 300 -16.60 8.21 2.93
C LEU A 300 -16.37 8.05 4.44
N LEU A 301 -17.42 8.18 5.26
CA LEU A 301 -17.38 7.96 6.70
C LEU A 301 -17.67 6.51 7.09
N GLU A 302 -17.85 5.63 6.11
CA GLU A 302 -18.02 4.20 6.30
C GLU A 302 -16.85 3.46 5.67
N SER A 303 -16.30 2.49 6.39
CA SER A 303 -15.20 1.67 5.91
C SER A 303 -15.80 0.43 5.26
N THR A 304 -15.96 0.44 3.94
CA THR A 304 -16.62 -0.63 3.19
C THR A 304 -15.74 -1.26 2.13
N PHE A 305 -16.17 -2.42 1.65
CA PHE A 305 -15.78 -2.96 0.35
C PHE A 305 -17.03 -3.51 -0.33
N ASP A 306 -17.21 -3.18 -1.61
CA ASP A 306 -18.44 -3.45 -2.38
C ASP A 306 -19.71 -2.94 -1.67
N GLY A 307 -19.60 -1.84 -0.92
CA GLY A 307 -20.69 -1.28 -0.11
C GLY A 307 -21.06 -2.08 1.14
N LYS A 308 -20.30 -3.13 1.48
CA LYS A 308 -20.49 -3.91 2.71
C LYS A 308 -19.50 -3.46 3.78
N LEU A 309 -19.96 -3.39 5.03
CA LEU A 309 -19.12 -2.95 6.16
C LEU A 309 -17.92 -3.89 6.33
N TRP A 310 -16.73 -3.31 6.36
CA TRP A 310 -15.49 -4.04 6.54
C TRP A 310 -15.05 -4.06 8.01
N HIS A 311 -14.53 -5.21 8.41
CA HIS A 311 -13.96 -5.45 9.72
C HIS A 311 -12.62 -6.17 9.51
N TRP A 312 -11.66 -5.95 10.41
CA TRP A 312 -10.42 -6.71 10.37
C TRP A 312 -10.02 -7.16 11.77
N SER A 313 -9.42 -8.34 11.83
CA SER A 313 -8.93 -8.92 13.06
C SER A 313 -7.46 -8.59 13.28
N THR A 314 -7.12 -7.94 14.40
CA THR A 314 -5.73 -7.69 14.79
C THR A 314 -5.47 -8.07 16.25
N GLY A 315 -4.51 -8.96 16.47
CA GLY A 315 -4.11 -9.38 17.81
C GLY A 315 -5.24 -10.01 18.65
N GLY A 316 -6.19 -10.68 17.99
CA GLY A 316 -7.37 -11.31 18.64
C GLY A 316 -8.52 -10.35 18.93
N ARG A 317 -8.50 -9.12 18.37
CA ARG A 317 -9.60 -8.16 18.45
C ARG A 317 -10.10 -7.83 17.06
N THR A 318 -11.41 -7.88 16.88
CA THR A 318 -12.08 -7.37 15.69
C THR A 318 -12.20 -5.86 15.81
N VAL A 319 -11.79 -5.15 14.77
CA VAL A 319 -11.82 -3.69 14.68
C VAL A 319 -12.58 -3.32 13.42
N SER A 320 -13.31 -2.21 13.46
CA SER A 320 -13.98 -1.63 12.29
C SER A 320 -14.01 -0.12 12.39
N GLY A 321 -13.99 0.54 11.23
CA GLY A 321 -14.16 1.99 11.11
C GLY A 321 -13.15 2.82 11.90
N PHE A 322 -13.60 4.01 12.31
CA PHE A 322 -12.77 4.97 13.03
C PHE A 322 -12.57 4.58 14.50
N GLN A 323 -11.32 4.46 14.93
CA GLN A 323 -11.00 4.16 16.33
C GLN A 323 -9.67 4.79 16.77
N THR A 324 -9.53 5.03 18.07
CA THR A 324 -8.29 5.58 18.64
C THR A 324 -7.44 4.57 19.42
N ALA A 325 -7.95 3.37 19.67
CA ALA A 325 -7.29 2.36 20.50
C ALA A 325 -5.97 1.85 19.88
N THR A 326 -5.96 1.56 18.58
CA THR A 326 -4.80 1.03 17.86
C THR A 326 -3.73 2.10 17.65
N ILE A 327 -4.13 3.35 17.38
CA ILE A 327 -3.18 4.45 17.16
C ILE A 327 -2.53 4.95 18.46
N LYS A 328 -3.21 4.83 19.61
CA LYS A 328 -2.66 5.21 20.93
C LYS A 328 -1.63 4.24 21.48
N GLN A 329 -1.43 3.07 20.87
CA GLN A 329 -0.47 2.08 21.35
C GLN A 329 0.97 2.61 21.27
N GLN A 330 1.66 2.62 22.41
CA GLN A 330 3.05 3.05 22.51
C GLN A 330 4.07 1.91 22.40
N HIS A 331 3.65 0.65 22.24
CA HIS A 331 4.57 -0.49 22.05
C HIS A 331 5.81 -0.45 22.97
N SER A 332 5.58 -0.16 24.26
CA SER A 332 6.64 0.04 25.26
C SER A 332 7.41 -1.24 25.59
N ASP A 333 6.87 -2.38 25.18
CA ASP A 333 7.50 -3.69 25.17
C ASP A 333 8.67 -3.76 24.20
N ALA A 334 8.55 -3.17 23.01
CA ALA A 334 9.60 -3.08 21.98
C ALA A 334 10.48 -1.84 22.11
N VAL A 335 9.94 -0.70 22.55
CA VAL A 335 10.63 0.60 22.49
C VAL A 335 10.50 1.34 23.83
N SER A 336 11.62 1.55 24.52
CA SER A 336 11.67 2.34 25.76
C SER A 336 11.63 3.85 25.50
N TRP A 337 11.44 4.65 26.56
CA TRP A 337 11.54 6.12 26.46
C TRP A 337 12.92 6.57 25.95
N TYR A 338 13.99 5.86 26.34
CA TYR A 338 15.35 6.16 25.93
C TYR A 338 15.59 5.77 24.46
N ASP A 339 14.96 4.69 23.99
CA ASP A 339 14.95 4.33 22.57
C ASP A 339 14.23 5.41 21.75
N ARG A 340 13.08 5.90 22.23
CA ARG A 340 12.33 6.99 21.56
C ARG A 340 13.17 8.24 21.40
N LEU A 341 13.89 8.64 22.43
CA LEU A 341 14.82 9.77 22.37
C LEU A 341 15.83 9.60 21.23
N ARG A 342 16.48 8.45 21.15
CA ARG A 342 17.51 8.14 20.13
C ARG A 342 16.94 8.02 18.72
N LEU A 343 15.78 7.37 18.58
CA LEU A 343 15.11 7.16 17.30
C LEU A 343 14.50 8.45 16.73
N ARG A 344 14.12 9.41 17.57
CA ARG A 344 13.61 10.72 17.12
C ARG A 344 14.66 11.54 16.36
N PHE A 345 15.94 11.48 16.74
CA PHE A 345 17.02 12.10 15.95
C PHE A 345 17.14 11.47 14.56
N PHE A 346 16.89 10.18 14.51
CA PHE A 346 17.01 9.41 13.30
C PHE A 346 15.84 9.67 12.34
N PHE A 347 14.61 9.68 12.85
CA PHE A 347 13.39 9.94 12.09
C PHE A 347 13.01 11.43 11.97
N ALA A 348 13.89 12.35 12.39
CA ALA A 348 13.55 13.78 12.50
C ALA A 348 12.96 14.37 11.21
N ASP A 349 13.48 13.96 10.05
CA ASP A 349 13.03 14.43 8.74
C ASP A 349 11.61 13.91 8.39
N LYS A 350 11.23 12.71 8.87
CA LYS A 350 9.87 12.17 8.71
C LYS A 350 8.86 12.90 9.60
N TYR A 351 9.27 13.20 10.84
CA TYR A 351 8.45 13.98 11.75
C TYR A 351 8.13 15.35 11.16
N ASP A 352 9.13 15.99 10.56
CA ASP A 352 8.97 17.28 9.88
C ASP A 352 8.08 17.19 8.64
N ALA A 353 8.37 16.26 7.72
CA ALA A 353 7.62 16.10 6.47
C ALA A 353 6.14 15.78 6.67
N TRP A 354 5.81 15.07 7.76
CA TRP A 354 4.46 14.65 8.11
C TRP A 354 3.85 15.43 9.27
N ASP A 355 4.48 16.54 9.68
CA ASP A 355 3.99 17.46 10.71
C ASP A 355 3.66 16.77 12.06
N TYR A 356 4.50 15.82 12.47
CA TYR A 356 4.44 15.24 13.81
C TYR A 356 5.17 16.13 14.82
N PRO A 357 4.68 16.24 16.06
CA PRO A 357 5.33 17.05 17.08
C PRO A 357 6.78 16.61 17.36
N LEU A 358 7.73 17.50 17.06
CA LEU A 358 9.15 17.29 17.32
C LEU A 358 9.84 18.61 17.65
N ALA A 359 10.68 18.62 18.68
CA ALA A 359 11.43 19.81 19.04
C ALA A 359 12.50 20.14 17.97
N PRO A 360 12.71 21.42 17.59
CA PRO A 360 13.60 21.79 16.49
C PRO A 360 15.04 21.28 16.62
N TRP A 361 15.53 21.12 17.86
CA TRP A 361 16.90 20.65 18.13
C TRP A 361 17.14 19.19 17.70
N TYR A 362 16.10 18.37 17.51
CA TYR A 362 16.27 17.03 16.94
C TYR A 362 16.81 17.06 15.50
N ARG A 363 16.66 18.19 14.80
CA ARG A 363 17.15 18.37 13.43
C ARG A 363 18.56 18.99 13.37
N TRP A 364 19.15 19.39 14.49
CA TRP A 364 20.49 19.97 14.50
C TRP A 364 21.52 18.92 14.08
N ALA A 365 22.27 19.19 13.01
CA ALA A 365 23.22 18.26 12.42
C ALA A 365 24.21 17.68 13.45
N VAL A 366 24.77 18.55 14.32
CA VAL A 366 25.70 18.13 15.38
C VAL A 366 25.03 17.16 16.35
N LEU A 367 23.81 17.45 16.81
CA LEU A 367 23.11 16.56 17.74
C LEU A 367 22.70 15.24 17.08
N ARG A 368 22.32 15.25 15.80
CA ARG A 368 22.04 14.02 15.03
C ARG A 368 23.27 13.13 14.93
N VAL A 369 24.43 13.70 14.57
CA VAL A 369 25.70 12.96 14.50
C VAL A 369 26.10 12.43 15.89
N LEU A 370 26.03 13.27 16.92
CA LEU A 370 26.34 12.86 18.30
C LEU A 370 25.38 11.77 18.81
N SER A 371 24.12 11.78 18.36
CA SER A 371 23.14 10.77 18.76
C SER A 371 23.57 9.35 18.40
N PHE A 372 24.37 9.15 17.34
CA PHE A 372 24.91 7.84 16.99
C PHE A 372 25.87 7.27 18.04
N GLY A 373 26.55 8.12 18.82
CA GLY A 373 27.31 7.65 19.98
C GLY A 373 26.42 6.94 21.01
N LEU A 374 25.14 7.35 21.13
CA LEU A 374 24.17 6.70 22.02
C LEU A 374 23.64 5.37 21.46
N TRP A 375 23.92 5.06 20.19
CA TRP A 375 23.47 3.82 19.57
C TRP A 375 24.39 2.64 19.89
N PHE A 376 25.56 2.86 20.50
CA PHE A 376 26.37 1.76 21.05
C PHE A 376 25.65 1.01 22.18
N LEU A 377 24.63 1.61 22.77
CA LEU A 377 23.73 0.93 23.70
C LEU A 377 22.62 0.20 22.92
N PRO A 378 22.29 -1.04 23.28
CA PRO A 378 21.22 -1.77 22.61
C PRO A 378 19.86 -1.10 22.82
N PHE A 379 18.99 -1.21 21.82
CA PHE A 379 17.58 -0.87 21.91
C PHE A 379 16.80 -1.98 22.61
N ARG A 380 15.65 -1.63 23.18
CA ARG A 380 14.80 -2.62 23.88
C ARG A 380 14.33 -3.75 22.97
N PHE A 381 14.05 -3.48 21.68
CA PHE A 381 13.67 -4.53 20.73
C PHE A 381 14.81 -5.54 20.49
N GLU A 382 16.07 -5.10 20.45
CA GLU A 382 17.22 -6.01 20.37
C GLU A 382 17.32 -6.87 21.62
N ILE A 383 17.21 -6.26 22.80
CA ILE A 383 17.23 -6.97 24.08
C ILE A 383 16.09 -7.99 24.15
N SER A 384 14.89 -7.64 23.68
CA SER A 384 13.75 -8.58 23.65
C SER A 384 14.00 -9.79 22.75
N LEU A 385 14.65 -9.58 21.61
CA LEU A 385 15.03 -10.66 20.70
C LEU A 385 16.05 -11.59 21.36
N TRP A 386 17.10 -11.02 21.97
CA TRP A 386 18.14 -11.80 22.65
C TRP A 386 17.57 -12.60 23.82
N ARG A 387 16.68 -12.00 24.62
CA ARG A 387 15.97 -12.69 25.71
C ARG A 387 15.15 -13.86 25.22
N ARG A 388 14.48 -13.73 24.07
CA ARG A 388 13.70 -14.83 23.48
C ARG A 388 14.60 -15.97 22.99
N ARG A 389 15.69 -15.64 22.29
CA ARG A 389 16.64 -16.63 21.76
C ARG A 389 17.45 -17.35 22.84
N LYS A 390 17.63 -16.73 24.02
CA LYS A 390 18.40 -17.28 25.16
C LYS A 390 19.79 -17.79 24.74
N PRO A 391 20.68 -16.94 24.18
CA PRO A 391 22.05 -17.33 23.85
C PRO A 391 22.77 -17.88 25.10
N LYS A 392 23.37 -19.07 25.00
CA LYS A 392 24.03 -19.77 26.12
C LYS A 392 25.51 -19.98 25.89
N THR A 393 25.94 -20.15 24.65
CA THR A 393 27.32 -20.45 24.30
C THR A 393 28.11 -19.18 23.97
N LEU A 394 29.44 -19.25 24.03
CA LEU A 394 30.30 -18.17 23.55
C LEU A 394 30.09 -17.89 22.05
N ASP A 395 29.79 -18.93 21.27
CA ASP A 395 29.52 -18.77 19.84
C ASP A 395 28.20 -18.03 19.60
N ASP A 396 27.14 -18.33 20.37
CA ASP A 396 25.87 -17.59 20.29
C ASP A 396 26.07 -16.09 20.54
N TRP A 397 26.84 -15.75 21.58
CA TRP A 397 27.16 -14.36 21.91
C TRP A 397 28.06 -13.70 20.85
N ARG A 398 28.98 -14.45 20.26
CA ARG A 398 29.80 -13.98 19.13
C ARG A 398 28.91 -13.65 17.93
N GLN A 399 27.94 -14.50 17.59
CA GLN A 399 26.99 -14.26 16.50
C GLN A 399 26.12 -13.02 16.77
N VAL A 400 25.59 -12.88 17.99
CA VAL A 400 24.83 -11.69 18.41
C VAL A 400 25.68 -10.43 18.25
N PHE A 401 26.93 -10.45 18.70
CA PHE A 401 27.84 -9.29 18.60
C PHE A 401 28.18 -8.94 17.14
N LEU A 402 28.50 -9.94 16.31
CA LEU A 402 28.79 -9.73 14.88
C LEU A 402 27.60 -9.09 14.18
N TYR A 403 26.40 -9.60 14.46
CA TYR A 403 25.17 -9.05 13.92
C TYR A 403 24.87 -7.63 14.44
N TYR A 404 25.06 -7.41 15.74
CA TYR A 404 24.90 -6.10 16.36
C TYR A 404 25.77 -5.04 15.68
N ARG A 405 27.05 -5.38 15.46
CA ARG A 405 28.01 -4.52 14.76
C ARG A 405 27.60 -4.28 13.30
N ASP A 406 27.28 -5.35 12.57
CA ASP A 406 26.83 -5.27 11.17
C ASP A 406 25.62 -4.33 11.03
N MET A 407 24.62 -4.51 11.89
CA MET A 407 23.44 -3.66 11.88
C MET A 407 23.81 -2.19 12.10
N ARG A 408 24.60 -1.86 13.13
CA ARG A 408 24.97 -0.46 13.38
C ARG A 408 25.73 0.16 12.20
N GLN A 409 26.67 -0.59 11.62
CA GLN A 409 27.43 -0.16 10.43
C GLN A 409 26.52 0.07 9.23
N ASN A 410 25.60 -0.85 8.95
CA ASN A 410 24.66 -0.76 7.83
C ASN A 410 23.71 0.43 7.99
N ILE A 411 23.09 0.59 9.16
CA ILE A 411 22.15 1.67 9.43
C ILE A 411 22.84 3.04 9.39
N PHE A 412 24.04 3.16 9.97
CA PHE A 412 24.81 4.40 9.89
C PHE A 412 25.22 4.74 8.46
N SER A 413 25.71 3.76 7.69
CA SER A 413 26.09 3.95 6.29
C SER A 413 24.92 4.47 5.45
N ARG A 414 23.74 3.83 5.58
CA ARG A 414 22.52 4.25 4.89
C ARG A 414 22.11 5.67 5.25
N TRP A 415 22.01 5.96 6.55
CA TRP A 415 21.67 7.31 7.03
C TRP A 415 22.67 8.36 6.57
N TRP A 416 23.97 8.06 6.60
CA TRP A 416 25.02 8.99 6.19
C TRP A 416 24.98 9.31 4.70
N SER A 417 24.66 8.30 3.87
CA SER A 417 24.45 8.49 2.43
C SER A 417 23.30 9.48 2.18
N GLU A 418 22.16 9.26 2.83
CA GLU A 418 20.96 10.09 2.69
C GLU A 418 21.15 11.50 3.27
N PHE A 419 21.88 11.61 4.39
CA PHE A 419 22.23 12.90 4.99
C PHE A 419 23.04 13.78 4.03
N ARG A 420 23.88 13.18 3.18
CA ARG A 420 24.69 13.89 2.17
C ARG A 420 23.91 14.20 0.89
N LYS A 421 23.00 13.33 0.49
CA LYS A 421 22.20 13.43 -0.73
C LYS A 421 20.70 13.34 -0.38
N PRO A 422 20.10 14.42 0.11
CA PRO A 422 18.70 14.39 0.50
C PRO A 422 17.81 14.27 -0.75
N ILE A 423 16.85 13.35 -0.69
CA ILE A 423 15.77 13.24 -1.69
C ILE A 423 14.56 14.01 -1.16
N ALA A 424 13.80 14.63 -2.07
CA ALA A 424 12.57 15.32 -1.73
C ALA A 424 11.63 14.41 -0.93
N LEU A 425 11.04 14.95 0.15
CA LEU A 425 10.11 14.23 1.01
C LEU A 425 8.67 14.51 0.57
N ILE A 426 7.86 13.47 0.61
CA ILE A 426 6.41 13.51 0.46
C ILE A 426 5.84 14.33 1.60
N LYS A 427 5.14 15.39 1.24
CA LYS A 427 4.50 16.31 2.18
C LYS A 427 3.14 15.78 2.60
N ARG A 428 2.76 16.11 3.84
CA ARG A 428 1.40 15.89 4.35
C ARG A 428 0.37 16.69 3.54
N LEU A 429 -0.82 16.11 3.41
CA LEU A 429 -2.04 16.75 2.90
C LEU A 429 -2.57 17.88 3.79
#